data_AF-A0A959SKN3-F1
#
_entry.id   AF-A0A959SKN3-F1
#
_cell.length_a   1.000
_cell.length_b   1.000
_cell.length_c   1.000
_cell.angle_alpha   90.00
_cell.angle_beta   90.00
_cell.angle_gamma   90.00
#
_symmetry.space_group_name_H-M   'P 1'
#
loop_
_entity.id
_entity.type
_entity.pdbx_description
1 polymer ?
#
loop_
_entity_poly.entity_id
_entity_poly.type
_entity_poly.pdbx_seq_one_letter_code
_entity_poly.pdbx_strand_id
1 'polypeptide(L)'
;MKRRYQIAPGIRSDGPSDEEIARYRDPKKLFYNYHKAVLRPKVPIYKDPKAFLVLLLIVLLAYFIAEVVDKDQGSMDHTVPSALDRSPEGE
;
A
#
# COMPACT_ATOMS: atom_id res chain seq x y z
N MET A 1 34.07 3.82 15.25
CA MET A 1 34.08 3.87 16.73
C MET A 1 32.63 3.96 17.25
N LYS A 2 32.10 2.89 17.86
CA LYS A 2 30.74 2.85 18.42
C LYS A 2 30.76 3.38 19.86
N ARG A 3 30.05 4.47 20.16
CA ARG A 3 29.84 4.93 21.54
C ARG A 3 28.72 4.09 22.16
N ARG A 4 29.06 3.24 23.14
CA ARG A 4 28.08 2.50 23.96
C ARG A 4 27.59 3.43 25.06
N TYR A 5 26.34 3.89 24.96
CA TYR A 5 25.68 4.60 26.03
C TYR A 5 25.20 3.58 27.07
N GLN A 6 25.73 3.67 28.29
CA GLN A 6 25.27 2.88 29.43
C GLN A 6 24.23 3.73 30.17
N ILE A 7 22.97 3.30 30.14
CA ILE A 7 21.90 3.94 30.91
C ILE A 7 21.96 3.33 32.30
N ALA A 8 22.60 4.02 33.24
CA ALA A 8 22.67 3.57 34.64
C ALA A 8 21.32 3.83 35.33
N PRO A 9 20.64 2.81 35.87
CA PRO A 9 19.40 3.01 36.62
C PRO A 9 19.75 3.47 38.04
N GLY A 10 19.63 4.77 38.32
CA GLY A 10 19.78 5.27 39.69
C GLY A 10 20.37 6.66 39.85
N ILE A 11 20.96 7.23 38.81
CA ILE A 11 21.29 8.67 38.83
C ILE A 11 20.00 9.37 38.40
N ARG A 12 19.40 10.15 39.30
CA ARG A 12 18.54 11.26 38.88
C ARG A 12 19.46 12.16 38.07
N SER A 13 19.57 11.90 36.76
CA SER A 13 20.11 12.87 35.85
C SER A 13 19.14 14.02 35.99
N ASP A 14 19.55 15.09 36.67
CA ASP A 14 18.86 16.35 36.55
C ASP A 14 18.62 16.51 35.05
N GLY A 15 17.35 16.64 34.68
CA GLY A 15 16.98 16.85 33.29
C GLY A 15 17.80 18.02 32.75
N PRO A 16 17.93 18.14 31.42
CA PRO A 16 18.63 19.29 30.85
C PRO A 16 18.15 20.57 31.55
N SER A 17 19.10 21.41 31.96
CA SER A 17 18.79 22.66 32.66
C SER A 17 17.81 23.48 31.81
N ASP A 18 16.94 24.27 32.43
CA ASP A 18 16.01 25.15 31.69
C ASP A 18 16.72 26.02 30.65
N GLU A 19 17.98 26.38 30.91
CA GLU A 19 18.86 27.12 30.00
C GLU A 19 19.30 26.27 28.79
N GLU A 20 19.57 24.98 29.00
CA GLU A 20 19.87 24.02 27.94
C GLU A 20 18.62 23.72 27.12
N ILE A 21 17.46 23.59 27.76
CA ILE A 21 16.17 23.42 27.07
C ILE A 21 15.87 24.65 26.22
N ALA A 22 16.06 25.86 26.75
CA ALA A 22 15.84 27.11 26.02
C ALA A 22 16.74 27.24 24.78
N ARG A 23 17.99 26.75 24.86
CA ARG A 23 18.94 26.76 23.73
C ARG A 23 18.45 25.94 22.54
N TYR A 24 17.73 24.84 22.77
CA TYR A 24 17.24 23.95 21.72
C TYR A 24 15.74 24.12 21.42
N ARG A 25 15.01 24.92 22.21
CA ARG A 25 13.60 25.26 22.03
C ARG A 25 13.44 26.34 20.96
N ASP A 26 13.73 26.00 19.71
CA ASP A 26 13.40 26.83 18.55
C ASP A 26 12.03 26.41 17.97
N PRO A 27 10.93 27.10 18.34
CA PRO A 27 9.60 26.76 17.84
C PRO A 27 9.51 26.95 16.33
N LYS A 28 10.24 27.91 15.72
CA LYS A 28 10.20 28.14 14.27
C LYS A 28 10.77 26.94 13.53
N LYS A 29 11.90 26.42 13.99
CA LYS A 29 12.51 25.20 13.44
C LYS A 29 11.62 23.98 13.65
N LEU A 30 10.96 23.87 14.81
CA LEU A 30 10.00 22.81 15.08
C LEU A 30 8.80 22.86 14.12
N PHE A 31 8.21 24.04 13.91
CA PHE A 31 7.11 24.23 12.96
C PHE A 31 7.55 23.95 11.53
N TYR A 32 8.71 24.42 11.09
CA TYR A 32 9.23 24.15 9.75
C TYR A 32 9.43 22.65 9.51
N ASN A 33 10.03 21.95 10.48
CA ASN A 33 10.27 20.51 10.40
C ASN A 33 8.95 19.72 10.46
N TYR A 34 8.01 20.13 11.30
CA TYR A 34 6.68 19.53 11.38
C TYR A 34 5.93 19.71 10.06
N HIS A 35 5.92 20.94 9.52
CA HIS A 35 5.27 21.20 8.24
C HIS A 35 5.91 20.38 7.12
N LYS A 36 7.24 20.31 7.06
CA LYS A 36 7.98 19.49 6.09
C LYS A 36 7.68 17.99 6.24
N ALA A 37 7.49 17.49 7.46
CA ALA A 37 7.16 16.09 7.73
C ALA A 37 5.69 15.75 7.40
N VAL A 38 4.76 16.70 7.61
CA VAL A 38 3.33 16.53 7.36
C VAL A 38 2.96 16.83 5.90
N LEU A 39 3.75 17.66 5.20
CA LEU A 39 3.66 17.81 3.75
C LEU A 39 4.17 16.53 3.09
N ARG A 40 3.27 15.55 2.96
CA ARG A 40 3.43 14.46 2.00
C ARG A 40 3.82 15.07 0.65
N PRO A 41 4.74 14.44 -0.12
CA PRO A 41 5.06 14.89 -1.46
C PRO A 41 3.76 14.94 -2.28
N LYS A 42 3.30 16.17 -2.52
CA LYS A 42 2.00 16.53 -3.09
C LYS A 42 1.98 16.35 -4.60
N VAL A 43 2.86 15.50 -5.15
CA VAL A 43 2.94 15.27 -6.58
C VAL A 43 1.91 14.19 -6.88
N PRO A 44 0.79 14.54 -7.54
CA PRO A 44 -0.21 13.54 -7.88
C PRO A 44 0.41 12.49 -8.82
N ILE A 45 -0.03 11.24 -8.69
CA ILE A 45 0.57 10.07 -9.37
C ILE A 45 0.66 10.28 -10.90
N TYR A 46 -0.31 10.98 -11.50
CA TYR A 46 -0.32 11.28 -12.94
C TYR A 46 0.79 12.25 -13.40
N LYS A 47 1.45 12.98 -12.50
CA LYS A 47 2.55 13.89 -12.85
C LYS A 47 3.88 13.16 -13.02
N ASP A 48 4.03 11.96 -12.46
CA ASP A 48 5.20 11.13 -12.69
C ASP A 48 4.90 10.12 -13.82
N PRO A 49 5.53 10.26 -15.00
CA PRO A 49 5.27 9.37 -16.13
C PRO A 49 5.59 7.91 -15.82
N LYS A 50 6.55 7.64 -14.93
CA LYS A 50 6.90 6.25 -14.54
C LYS A 50 5.83 5.66 -13.64
N ALA A 51 5.36 6.41 -12.64
CA ALA A 51 4.30 5.96 -11.75
C ALA A 51 2.97 5.77 -12.49
N PHE A 52 2.68 6.65 -13.45
CA PHE A 52 1.52 6.52 -14.33
C PHE A 52 1.58 5.24 -15.20
N LEU A 53 2.74 4.94 -15.79
CA LEU A 53 2.91 3.71 -16.58
C LEU A 53 2.74 2.44 -15.74
N VAL A 54 3.25 2.43 -14.50
CA VAL A 54 3.03 1.30 -13.58
C VAL A 54 1.54 1.15 -13.24
N LEU A 55 0.85 2.25 -12.96
CA LEU A 55 -0.59 2.23 -12.70
C LEU A 55 -1.37 1.70 -13.92
N LEU A 56 -1.01 2.15 -15.12
CA LEU A 56 -1.61 1.69 -16.37
C LEU A 56 -1.41 0.19 -16.56
N LEU A 57 -0.20 -0.32 -16.29
CA LEU A 57 0.12 -1.74 -16.37
C LEU A 57 -0.76 -2.58 -15.43
N ILE A 58 -0.96 -2.11 -14.19
CA ILE A 58 -1.81 -2.78 -13.20
C ILE A 58 -3.26 -2.89 -13.71
N VAL A 59 -3.80 -1.80 -14.26
CA VAL A 59 -5.16 -1.79 -14.83
C VAL A 59 -5.26 -2.76 -16.01
N LEU A 60 -4.27 -2.78 -16.90
CA LEU A 60 -4.23 -3.70 -18.04
C LEU A 60 -4.16 -5.17 -17.59
N LEU A 61 -3.35 -5.46 -16.57
CA LEU A 61 -3.22 -6.80 -16.02
C LEU A 61 -4.53 -7.27 -15.39
N ALA A 62 -5.20 -6.40 -14.61
CA ALA A 62 -6.51 -6.69 -14.04
C ALA A 62 -7.56 -6.95 -15.13
N TYR A 63 -7.57 -6.15 -16.19
CA TYR A 63 -8.45 -6.35 -17.34
C TYR A 63 -8.19 -7.69 -18.03
N PHE A 64 -6.92 -8.04 -18.25
CA PHE A 64 -6.56 -9.31 -18.87
C PHE A 64 -7.00 -10.52 -18.03
N ILE A 65 -6.81 -10.45 -16.71
CA ILE A 65 -7.27 -11.50 -15.79
C ILE A 65 -8.80 -11.64 -15.85
N ALA A 66 -9.54 -10.52 -15.86
CA ALA A 66 -11.00 -10.55 -15.95
C ALA A 66 -11.49 -11.25 -17.23
N GLU A 67 -10.90 -10.92 -18.38
CA GLU A 67 -11.24 -11.54 -19.67
C GLU A 67 -10.96 -13.05 -19.69
N VAL A 68 -9.85 -13.49 -19.11
CA VAL A 68 -9.51 -14.92 -19.01
C VAL A 68 -10.51 -15.66 -18.12
N VAL A 69 -10.86 -15.07 -16.97
CA VAL A 69 -11.83 -15.66 -16.03
C VAL A 69 -13.24 -15.78 -16.63
N ASP A 70 -13.65 -14.82 -17.46
CA ASP A 70 -14.94 -14.86 -18.15
C ASP A 70 -14.96 -15.94 -19.26
N LYS A 71 -13.84 -16.13 -19.97
CA LYS A 71 -13.70 -17.17 -21.01
C LYS A 71 -13.72 -18.59 -20.46
N ASP A 72 -13.10 -18.83 -19.31
CA ASP A 72 -13.08 -20.17 -18.70
C ASP A 72 -14.50 -20.61 -18.28
N GLN A 73 -15.35 -19.69 -17.83
CA GLN A 73 -16.75 -19.98 -17.46
C GLN A 73 -17.61 -20.35 -18.67
N GLY A 74 -17.41 -19.70 -19.82
CA GLY A 74 -18.15 -20.02 -21.05
C GLY A 74 -17.87 -21.44 -21.60
N SER A 75 -16.76 -22.06 -21.23
CA SER A 75 -16.39 -23.40 -21.71
C SER A 75 -16.98 -24.57 -20.90
N MET A 76 -17.56 -24.30 -19.72
CA MET A 76 -18.16 -25.33 -18.85
C MET A 76 -19.67 -25.55 -19.08
N ASP A 77 -20.36 -24.64 -19.78
CA ASP A 77 -21.81 -24.70 -19.98
C ASP A 77 -22.25 -25.63 -21.14
N HIS A 78 -21.32 -26.29 -21.85
CA HIS A 78 -21.64 -27.08 -23.05
C HIS A 78 -21.57 -28.60 -22.86
N THR A 79 -21.27 -29.11 -21.66
CA THR A 79 -21.20 -30.56 -21.40
C THR A 79 -22.34 -31.02 -20.50
N VAL A 80 -23.57 -30.73 -20.88
CA VAL A 80 -24.73 -31.53 -20.45
C VAL A 80 -25.01 -32.51 -21.58
N PRO A 81 -24.64 -33.80 -21.46
CA PRO A 81 -25.17 -34.78 -22.38
C PRO A 81 -26.68 -34.83 -22.17
N SER A 82 -27.43 -34.48 -23.22
CA SER A 82 -28.84 -34.81 -23.40
C SER A 82 -29.05 -36.31 -23.14
N ALA A 83 -29.25 -36.67 -21.88
CA ALA A 83 -29.55 -38.02 -21.44
C ALA A 83 -30.99 -38.11 -20.92
N LEU A 84 -31.90 -37.39 -21.58
CA LEU A 84 -33.35 -37.51 -21.36
C LEU A 84 -34.17 -37.56 -22.65
N ASP A 85 -33.51 -37.64 -23.82
CA ASP A 85 -34.16 -38.01 -25.09
C ASP A 85 -34.08 -39.54 -25.29
N ARG A 86 -34.73 -40.28 -24.39
CA ARG A 86 -35.19 -41.65 -24.67
C ARG A 86 -36.68 -41.69 -24.44
N SER A 87 -37.40 -41.26 -25.46
CA SER A 87 -38.66 -41.90 -25.81
C SER A 87 -38.37 -43.37 -26.19
N PRO A 88 -39.06 -44.37 -25.63
CA PRO A 88 -39.35 -45.57 -26.36
C PRO A 88 -40.81 -45.54 -26.79
N GLU A 89 -40.99 -45.80 -28.08
CA GLU A 89 -42.26 -46.16 -28.71
C GLU A 89 -42.90 -47.39 -28.06
N GLY A 90 -44.23 -47.49 -28.19
CA GLY A 90 -44.99 -48.74 -28.22
C GLY A 90 -45.45 -49.28 -26.87
N GLU A 91 -46.75 -49.15 -26.58
CA GLU A 91 -47.77 -50.21 -26.68
C GLU A 91 -49.18 -49.62 -26.48
#